data_AF-A0A098Y208-F1
#
_entry.id   AF-A0A098Y208-F1
#
_cell.length_a   1.000
_cell.length_b   1.000
_cell.length_c   1.000
_cell.angle_alpha   90.00
_cell.angle_beta   90.00
_cell.angle_gamma   90.00
#
_symmetry.space_group_name_H-M   'P 1'
#
loop_
_entity.id
_entity.type
_entity.pdbx_description
1 polymer ?
#
loop_
_entity_poly.entity_id
_entity_poly.type
_entity_poly.pdbx_seq_one_letter_code
_entity_poly.pdbx_strand_id
1 'polypeptide(L)'
;MGLRLSVGGVTVLLGPAGARADTMAALDPGSARCAGGHASLSVVRLTAAPGDDVQQRLAAVAQAGTGTASVVLVDRLTDGLAAHDRRTVLAALRPVATAGRAVLVDDGDPIAALSVADTVLRTPALALEQVADADELEQLVG
;
A
#
# COMPACT_ATOMS: atom_id res chain seq x y z
N MET A 1 13.66 11.25 -2.52
CA MET A 1 12.38 11.83 -2.05
C MET A 1 11.70 10.82 -1.14
N GLY A 2 11.08 11.24 -0.04
CA GLY A 2 10.40 10.34 0.91
C GLY A 2 8.87 10.45 0.81
N LEU A 3 8.17 9.34 0.99
CA LEU A 3 6.71 9.30 1.08
C LEU A 3 6.25 9.75 2.48
N ARG A 4 5.21 10.58 2.55
CA ARG A 4 4.55 10.95 3.80
C ARG A 4 3.13 10.39 3.83
N LEU A 5 2.83 9.65 4.89
CA LEU A 5 1.49 9.10 5.14
C LEU A 5 0.84 9.86 6.29
N SER A 6 -0.47 10.10 6.16
CA SER A 6 -1.27 10.72 7.21
C SER A 6 -1.56 9.69 8.30
N VAL A 7 -1.09 9.96 9.52
CA VAL A 7 -1.52 9.20 10.70
C VAL A 7 -3.01 9.46 10.91
N GLY A 8 -3.78 8.42 11.22
CA GLY A 8 -5.22 8.57 11.45
C GLY A 8 -6.08 8.40 10.20
N GLY A 9 -5.48 8.16 9.02
CA GLY A 9 -6.19 8.13 7.75
C GLY A 9 -5.83 6.95 6.85
N VAL A 10 -6.73 6.69 5.90
CA VAL A 10 -6.59 5.71 4.82
C VAL A 10 -6.14 6.40 3.55
N THR A 11 -4.96 6.03 3.06
CA THR A 11 -4.41 6.46 1.77
C THR A 11 -4.54 5.34 0.75
N VAL A 12 -5.11 5.62 -0.43
CA VAL A 12 -5.23 4.62 -1.52
C VAL A 12 -4.23 4.92 -2.64
N LEU A 13 -3.52 3.88 -3.10
CA LEU A 13 -2.65 3.94 -4.28
C LEU A 13 -3.49 3.93 -5.57
N LEU A 14 -3.20 4.87 -6.46
CA LEU A 14 -3.80 4.95 -7.80
C LEU A 14 -2.70 4.94 -8.85
N GLY A 15 -2.95 4.29 -9.98
CA GLY A 15 -2.00 4.18 -11.09
C GLY A 15 -2.02 2.79 -11.72
N PRO A 16 -1.12 2.51 -12.68
CA PRO A 16 -0.96 1.17 -13.25
C PRO A 16 -0.65 0.12 -12.18
N ALA A 17 -1.19 -1.10 -12.32
CA ALA A 17 -1.04 -2.16 -11.32
C ALA A 17 0.44 -2.48 -11.00
N GLY A 18 1.31 -2.53 -12.02
CA GLY A 18 2.75 -2.72 -11.83
C GLY A 18 3.39 -1.62 -10.99
N ALA A 19 3.11 -0.35 -11.30
CA ALA A 19 3.64 0.79 -10.55
C ALA A 19 3.17 0.82 -9.08
N ARG A 20 1.94 0.36 -8.80
CA ARG A 20 1.44 0.20 -7.42
C ARG A 20 2.15 -0.93 -6.71
N ALA A 21 2.34 -2.08 -7.36
CA ALA A 21 3.11 -3.19 -6.81
C ALA A 21 4.56 -2.78 -6.51
N ASP A 22 5.22 -2.06 -7.43
CA ASP A 22 6.59 -1.55 -7.24
C ASP A 22 6.65 -0.56 -6.07
N THR A 23 5.67 0.33 -5.97
CA THR A 23 5.55 1.25 -4.82
C THR A 23 5.38 0.46 -3.52
N MET A 24 4.52 -0.54 -3.50
CA MET A 24 4.29 -1.39 -2.33
C MET A 24 5.54 -2.20 -1.96
N ALA A 25 6.28 -2.72 -2.94
CA ALA A 25 7.52 -3.48 -2.72
C ALA A 25 8.67 -2.60 -2.21
N ALA A 26 8.76 -1.35 -2.66
CA ALA A 26 9.76 -0.39 -2.20
C ALA A 26 9.58 0.03 -0.73
N LEU A 27 8.37 -0.16 -0.16
CA LEU A 27 8.08 0.12 1.24
C LEU A 27 8.55 -1.05 2.12
N ASP A 28 9.84 -1.02 2.45
CA ASP A 28 10.45 -1.94 3.41
C ASP A 28 10.00 -1.60 4.85
N PRO A 29 9.50 -2.57 5.64
CA PRO A 29 9.14 -2.38 7.05
C PRO A 29 10.24 -1.77 7.93
N GLY A 30 11.52 -1.99 7.60
CA GLY A 30 12.65 -1.43 8.34
C GLY A 30 12.97 0.02 7.99
N SER A 31 12.41 0.54 6.89
CA SER A 31 12.73 1.86 6.33
C SER A 31 11.79 2.98 6.77
N ALA A 32 10.63 2.65 7.35
CA ALA A 32 9.65 3.66 7.73
C ALA A 32 10.22 4.59 8.82
N ARG A 33 10.07 5.90 8.66
CA ARG A 33 10.53 6.92 9.63
C ARG A 33 9.40 7.88 9.93
N CYS A 34 9.35 8.37 11.18
CA CYS A 34 8.45 9.48 11.51
C CYS A 34 8.87 10.76 10.79
N ALA A 35 7.99 11.77 10.74
CA ALA A 35 8.26 13.02 10.02
C ALA A 35 9.53 13.77 10.49
N GLY A 36 9.99 13.52 11.72
CA GLY A 36 11.25 14.05 12.26
C GLY A 36 12.49 13.18 12.00
N GLY A 37 12.36 12.02 11.36
CA GLY A 37 13.49 11.12 11.04
C GLY A 37 14.06 10.33 12.23
N HIS A 38 13.49 10.48 13.43
CA HIS A 38 14.12 10.05 14.68
C HIS A 38 13.94 8.56 15.04
N ALA A 39 13.00 7.84 14.42
CA ALA A 39 12.73 6.44 14.78
C ALA A 39 12.27 5.60 13.58
N SER A 40 12.70 4.34 13.55
CA SER A 40 12.12 3.31 12.68
C SER A 40 10.69 3.02 13.14
N LEU A 41 9.70 3.30 12.31
CA LEU A 41 8.31 2.97 12.59
C LEU A 41 8.08 1.49 12.31
N SER A 42 7.35 0.82 13.19
CA SER A 42 6.88 -0.54 12.96
C SER A 42 5.83 -0.55 11.84
N VAL A 43 6.04 -1.43 10.87
CA VAL A 43 5.14 -1.62 9.73
C VAL A 43 4.62 -3.06 9.76
N VAL A 44 3.32 -3.23 9.51
CA VAL A 44 2.72 -4.54 9.24
C VAL A 44 2.14 -4.54 7.84
N ARG A 45 2.30 -5.64 7.10
CA ARG A 45 1.69 -5.85 5.79
C ARG A 45 0.58 -6.87 5.90
N LEU A 46 -0.60 -6.52 5.41
CA LEU A 46 -1.77 -7.38 5.28
C LEU A 46 -1.91 -7.75 3.81
N THR A 47 -1.90 -9.05 3.52
CA THR A 47 -2.14 -9.58 2.19
C THR A 47 -3.09 -10.76 2.29
N ALA A 48 -3.78 -11.09 1.19
CA ALA A 48 -4.65 -12.25 1.15
C ALA A 48 -3.80 -13.52 0.99
N ALA A 49 -3.95 -14.49 1.90
CA ALA A 49 -3.42 -15.83 1.67
C ALA A 49 -4.39 -16.62 0.76
N PRO A 50 -3.88 -17.59 -0.03
CA PRO A 50 -4.74 -18.49 -0.80
C PRO A 50 -5.73 -19.22 0.11
N GLY A 51 -7.02 -19.09 -0.20
CA GLY A 51 -8.10 -19.72 0.58
C GLY A 51 -8.62 -18.91 1.76
N ASP A 52 -8.04 -17.73 2.06
CA ASP A 52 -8.56 -16.87 3.12
C ASP A 52 -9.98 -16.38 2.81
N ASP A 53 -10.90 -16.72 3.71
CA ASP A 53 -12.26 -16.20 3.71
C ASP A 53 -12.35 -14.78 4.29
N VAL A 54 -13.56 -14.23 4.28
CA VAL A 54 -13.84 -12.88 4.77
C VAL A 54 -13.51 -12.74 6.26
N GLN A 55 -13.82 -13.76 7.07
CA GLN A 55 -13.61 -13.69 8.52
C GLN A 55 -12.12 -13.71 8.87
N GLN A 56 -11.33 -14.52 8.17
CA GLN A 56 -9.87 -14.57 8.33
C GLN A 56 -9.22 -13.23 7.99
N ARG A 57 -9.66 -12.58 6.90
CA ARG A 57 -9.16 -11.24 6.51
C ARG A 57 -9.58 -10.17 7.50
N LEU A 58 -10.82 -10.20 7.99
CA LEU A 58 -11.30 -9.28 9.03
C LEU A 58 -10.52 -9.47 10.34
N ALA A 59 -10.22 -10.71 10.71
CA ALA A 59 -9.39 -11.00 11.88
C ALA A 59 -7.98 -10.42 11.72
N ALA A 60 -7.35 -10.56 10.54
CA ALA A 60 -6.04 -9.97 10.26
C ALA A 60 -6.07 -8.43 10.35
N VAL A 61 -7.13 -7.78 9.84
CA VAL A 61 -7.33 -6.33 9.99
C VAL A 61 -7.48 -5.94 11.46
N ALA A 62 -8.27 -6.69 12.24
CA ALA A 62 -8.46 -6.44 13.66
C ALA A 62 -7.14 -6.56 14.44
N GLN A 63 -6.32 -7.58 14.15
CA GLN A 63 -5.01 -7.76 14.77
C GLN A 63 -4.04 -6.62 14.44
N ALA A 64 -4.06 -6.09 13.21
CA ALA A 64 -3.29 -4.89 12.87
C ALA A 64 -3.74 -3.67 13.69
N GLY A 65 -5.03 -3.58 14.01
CA GLY A 65 -5.62 -2.53 14.86
C GLY A 65 -5.31 -2.64 16.36
N THR A 66 -4.86 -3.81 16.86
CA THR A 66 -4.49 -3.99 18.27
C THR A 66 -2.97 -4.09 18.48
N GLY A 67 -2.20 -4.37 17.42
CA GLY A 67 -0.74 -4.45 17.46
C GLY A 67 -0.03 -3.11 17.62
N THR A 68 1.30 -3.14 17.74
CA THR A 68 2.16 -1.96 17.93
C THR A 68 2.59 -1.28 16.62
N ALA A 69 2.11 -1.76 15.46
CA ALA A 69 2.43 -1.20 14.16
C ALA A 69 1.87 0.22 14.01
N SER A 70 2.73 1.16 13.63
CA SER A 70 2.34 2.55 13.34
C SER A 70 1.85 2.71 11.89
N VAL A 71 2.30 1.84 11.00
CA VAL A 71 1.93 1.82 9.58
C VAL A 71 1.36 0.45 9.22
N VAL A 72 0.23 0.44 8.52
CA VAL A 72 -0.42 -0.76 7.98
C VAL A 72 -0.43 -0.66 6.46
N LEU A 73 0.26 -1.58 5.80
CA LEU A 73 0.25 -1.73 4.35
C LEU A 73 -0.77 -2.80 3.99
N VAL A 74 -1.79 -2.44 3.22
CA VAL A 74 -2.82 -3.36 2.73
C VAL A 74 -2.51 -3.65 1.27
N ASP A 75 -2.13 -4.88 0.98
CA ASP A 75 -1.58 -5.32 -0.29
C ASP A 75 -2.47 -6.42 -0.88
N ARG A 76 -3.37 -6.02 -1.78
CA ARG A 76 -4.29 -6.94 -2.49
C ARG A 76 -5.14 -7.79 -1.55
N LEU A 77 -5.46 -7.26 -0.37
CA LEU A 77 -6.14 -7.98 0.71
C LEU A 77 -7.53 -8.49 0.33
N THR A 78 -8.18 -7.91 -0.69
CA THR A 78 -9.55 -8.32 -1.09
C THR A 78 -9.62 -9.15 -2.38
N ASP A 79 -8.47 -9.59 -2.89
CA ASP A 79 -8.40 -10.43 -4.09
C ASP A 79 -9.18 -11.74 -3.89
N GLY A 80 -9.96 -12.13 -4.91
CA GLY A 80 -10.81 -13.32 -4.91
C GLY A 80 -12.17 -13.17 -4.19
N LEU A 81 -12.42 -12.07 -3.47
CA LEU A 81 -13.72 -11.85 -2.81
C LEU A 81 -14.80 -11.32 -3.76
N ALA A 82 -16.07 -11.49 -3.39
CA ALA A 82 -17.17 -10.81 -4.05
C ALA A 82 -17.21 -9.31 -3.68
N ALA A 83 -17.80 -8.48 -4.54
CA ALA A 83 -17.80 -7.02 -4.36
C ALA A 83 -18.38 -6.54 -3.02
N HIS A 84 -19.40 -7.23 -2.49
CA HIS A 84 -19.95 -6.93 -1.17
C HIS A 84 -18.91 -7.18 -0.07
N ASP A 85 -18.25 -8.33 -0.11
CA ASP A 85 -17.25 -8.72 0.88
C ASP A 85 -16.00 -7.85 0.82
N ARG A 86 -15.57 -7.44 -0.38
CA ARG A 86 -14.47 -6.46 -0.53
C ARG A 86 -14.75 -5.18 0.25
N ARG A 87 -15.96 -4.63 0.09
CA ARG A 87 -16.39 -3.41 0.79
C ARG A 87 -16.40 -3.63 2.30
N THR A 88 -16.87 -4.78 2.76
CA THR A 88 -16.88 -5.14 4.19
C THR A 88 -15.46 -5.16 4.77
N VAL A 89 -14.52 -5.84 4.09
CA VAL A 89 -13.11 -5.91 4.53
C VAL A 89 -12.45 -4.53 4.51
N LEU A 90 -12.64 -3.76 3.43
CA LEU A 90 -12.05 -2.42 3.31
C LEU A 90 -12.62 -1.43 4.32
N ALA A 91 -13.93 -1.51 4.62
CA ALA A 91 -14.56 -0.65 5.64
C ALA A 91 -13.98 -0.88 7.03
N ALA A 92 -13.53 -2.10 7.33
CA ALA A 92 -12.88 -2.43 8.60
C ALA A 92 -11.51 -1.76 8.79
N LEU A 93 -10.92 -1.15 7.74
CA LEU A 93 -9.69 -0.37 7.85
C LEU A 93 -9.91 0.99 8.53
N ARG A 94 -11.14 1.53 8.50
CA ARG A 94 -11.44 2.84 9.10
C ARG A 94 -11.16 2.87 10.60
N PRO A 95 -11.65 1.92 11.43
CA PRO A 95 -11.29 1.84 12.84
C PRO A 95 -9.78 1.71 13.09
N VAL A 96 -9.05 0.99 12.24
CA VAL A 96 -7.59 0.84 12.34
C VAL A 96 -6.89 2.19 12.16
N ALA A 97 -7.31 2.96 11.15
CA ALA A 97 -6.83 4.31 10.91
C ALA A 97 -7.20 5.24 12.09
N THR A 98 -8.47 5.29 12.50
CA THR A 98 -8.94 6.13 13.62
C THR A 98 -8.23 5.85 14.94
N ALA A 99 -7.73 4.62 15.15
CA ALA A 99 -6.87 4.26 16.28
C ALA A 99 -5.43 4.84 16.20
N GLY A 100 -5.16 5.76 15.27
CA GLY A 100 -3.91 6.49 15.15
C GLY A 100 -2.86 5.80 14.28
N ARG A 101 -3.27 4.95 13.33
CA ARG A 101 -2.36 4.31 12.38
C ARG A 101 -2.43 4.98 11.02
N ALA A 102 -1.31 4.95 10.30
CA ALA A 102 -1.30 5.30 8.88
C ALA A 102 -1.61 4.04 8.07
N VAL A 103 -2.66 4.06 7.25
CA VAL A 103 -3.05 2.93 6.41
C VAL A 103 -2.79 3.28 4.94
N LEU A 104 -2.01 2.46 4.24
CA LEU A 104 -1.81 2.56 2.80
C LEU A 104 -2.41 1.34 2.10
N VAL A 105 -3.23 1.56 1.07
CA VAL A 105 -3.99 0.51 0.41
C VAL A 105 -3.62 0.43 -1.07
N ASP A 106 -3.18 -0.75 -1.51
CA ASP A 106 -3.28 -1.20 -2.90
C ASP A 106 -4.33 -2.31 -2.97
N ASP A 107 -5.32 -2.13 -3.84
CA ASP A 107 -6.39 -3.11 -4.06
C ASP A 107 -6.66 -3.29 -5.55
N GLY A 108 -7.16 -4.48 -5.92
CA GLY A 108 -7.56 -4.78 -7.30
C GLY A 108 -8.83 -4.07 -7.75
N ASP A 109 -9.69 -3.67 -6.82
CA ASP A 109 -10.92 -2.93 -7.07
C ASP A 109 -10.76 -1.46 -6.61
N PRO A 110 -10.35 -0.55 -7.51
CA PRO A 110 -10.08 0.84 -7.15
C PRO A 110 -11.33 1.57 -6.67
N ILE A 111 -12.52 1.18 -7.13
CA ILE A 111 -13.78 1.81 -6.70
C ILE A 111 -14.10 1.43 -5.26
N ALA A 112 -13.93 0.15 -4.91
CA ALA A 112 -14.09 -0.29 -3.53
C ALA A 112 -13.06 0.38 -2.61
N ALA A 113 -11.80 0.46 -3.01
CA ALA A 113 -10.75 1.13 -2.23
C ALA A 113 -11.03 2.62 -2.03
N LEU A 114 -11.43 3.34 -3.08
CA LEU A 114 -11.73 4.77 -3.00
C LEU A 114 -12.92 5.09 -2.08
N SER A 115 -13.85 4.15 -1.88
CA SER A 115 -14.97 4.35 -0.96
C SER A 115 -14.56 4.51 0.52
N VAL A 116 -13.35 4.08 0.88
CA VAL A 116 -12.81 4.18 2.23
C VAL A 116 -11.65 5.17 2.37
N ALA A 117 -11.20 5.76 1.26
CA ALA A 117 -10.04 6.64 1.22
C ALA A 117 -10.33 8.00 1.88
N ASP A 118 -9.39 8.46 2.71
CA ASP A 118 -9.32 9.84 3.17
C ASP A 118 -8.34 10.65 2.30
N THR A 119 -7.38 9.96 1.66
CA THR A 119 -6.40 10.56 0.74
C THR A 119 -6.06 9.58 -0.37
N VAL A 120 -5.59 10.10 -1.50
CA VAL A 120 -5.10 9.30 -2.62
C VAL A 120 -3.65 9.63 -2.90
N LEU A 121 -2.88 8.59 -3.23
CA LEU A 121 -1.50 8.71 -3.67
C LEU A 121 -1.39 8.14 -5.08
N ARG A 122 -1.11 9.01 -6.05
CA ARG A 122 -0.84 8.56 -7.41
C ARG A 122 0.59 8.05 -7.47
N THR A 123 0.78 6.81 -7.89
CA THR A 123 2.10 6.29 -8.18
C THR A 123 2.69 7.05 -9.35
N PRO A 124 3.99 7.33 -9.36
CA PRO A 124 4.62 7.91 -10.54
C PRO A 124 4.34 6.98 -11.74
N ALA A 125 4.00 7.55 -12.89
CA ALA A 125 4.08 6.81 -14.13
C ALA A 125 5.55 6.46 -14.32
N LEU A 126 5.89 5.16 -14.29
CA LEU A 126 7.20 4.70 -14.73
C LEU A 126 7.30 5.06 -16.21
N ALA A 127 8.06 6.10 -16.54
CA ALA A 127 8.56 6.26 -17.89
C ALA A 127 9.63 5.16 -18.06
N LEU A 128 9.36 4.17 -18.90
CA LEU A 128 10.39 3.30 -19.43
C LEU A 128 11.23 4.16 -20.37
N GLU A 129 12.32 4.72 -19.86
CA GLU A 129 13.34 5.31 -20.72
C GLU A 129 14.12 4.13 -21.32
N GLN A 130 14.00 3.92 -22.63
CA GLN A 130 14.86 2.97 -23.31
C GLN A 130 16.28 3.52 -23.24
N VAL A 131 17.13 2.84 -22.48
CA VAL A 131 18.57 3.04 -22.58
C VAL A 131 18.94 2.55 -23.97
N ALA A 132 19.49 3.46 -24.78
CA ALA A 132 20.01 3.16 -26.10
C ALA A 132 20.92 1.92 -26.07
N ASP A 133 20.89 1.15 -27.16
CA ASP A 133 21.65 -0.10 -27.28
C ASP A 133 23.14 0.14 -27.02
N ALA A 134 23.87 -0.86 -26.54
CA ALA A 134 25.27 -0.70 -26.13
C ALA A 134 26.16 -0.10 -27.25
N ASP A 135 25.81 -0.38 -28.50
CA ASP A 135 26.50 0.12 -29.71
C ASP A 135 26.30 1.63 -29.96
N GLU A 136 25.25 2.25 -29.43
CA GLU A 136 25.03 3.71 -29.52
C GLU A 136 25.76 4.48 -28.40
N LEU A 137 26.00 3.83 -27.25
CA LEU A 137 26.74 4.43 -26.14
C LEU A 137 28.26 4.48 -26.40
N GLU A 138 28.82 3.51 -27.12
CA GLU A 138 30.24 3.53 -27.50
C GLU A 138 30.57 4.67 -28.50
N GLN A 139 29.60 5.09 -29.32
CA GLN A 139 29.78 6.18 -30.30
C GLN A 139 29.75 7.59 -29.68
N LEU A 140 29.32 7.73 -28.42
CA LEU A 140 29.30 9.02 -27.70
C LEU A 140 30.56 9.28 -26.87
N VAL A 141 31.47 8.30 -26.78
CA VAL A 141 32.72 8.37 -26.00
C VAL A 141 33.97 8.30 -26.89
N GLY A 142 33.81 8.12 -28.22
CA GLY A 142 34.88 8.21 -29.23
C GLY A 142 34.87 9.53 -29.99
#